data_AF-A0A524QXT2-F1
#
_entry.id   AF-A0A524QXT2-F1
#
_cell.length_a   1.000
_cell.length_b   1.000
_cell.length_c   1.000
_cell.angle_alpha   90.00
_cell.angle_beta   90.00
_cell.angle_gamma   90.00
#
_symmetry.space_group_name_H-M   'P 1'
#
loop_
_entity.id
_entity.type
_entity.pdbx_description
1 polymer ?
#
loop_
_entity_poly.entity_id
_entity_poly.type
_entity_poly.pdbx_seq_one_letter_code
_entity_poly.pdbx_strand_id
1 'polypeptide(L)'
;MFQGKALDEIRKLVGTSLLSHSGQAPQFDSLTNIEDPPFHSLKYPLNAGSEWPVRIPPKLVPINKKAIDRVQVQVPAGVFTCARIQWLYGLDSDSNWDSDIEAYDYISQIGLVKRTRLYHNVTVTTHEYPLGIGICDWAEVWELTQTQGGQ
;
A
#
# COMPACT_ATOMS: atom_id res chain seq x y z
N MET A 1 7.91 -2.18 17.22
CA MET A 1 8.74 -3.38 17.51
C MET A 1 7.95 -4.60 17.05
N PHE A 2 8.27 -5.12 15.86
CA PHE A 2 7.60 -6.30 15.31
C PHE A 2 8.04 -7.55 16.07
N GLN A 3 7.26 -7.95 17.08
CA GLN A 3 7.44 -9.24 17.72
C GLN A 3 6.74 -10.32 16.88
N GLY A 4 7.53 -11.18 16.23
CA GLY A 4 7.14 -12.58 16.02
C GLY A 4 6.33 -12.94 14.77
N LYS A 5 6.50 -12.29 13.62
CA LYS A 5 6.01 -12.83 12.34
C LYS A 5 7.13 -12.95 11.31
N ALA A 6 7.57 -14.18 11.06
CA ALA A 6 8.46 -14.52 9.95
C ALA A 6 7.71 -14.32 8.62
N LEU A 7 8.28 -13.55 7.71
CA LEU A 7 7.70 -13.26 6.39
C LEU A 7 8.43 -14.11 5.33
N ASP A 8 8.13 -15.40 5.30
CA ASP A 8 8.87 -16.37 4.46
C ASP A 8 8.71 -16.19 2.94
N GLU A 9 7.84 -15.31 2.44
CA GLU A 9 7.77 -15.01 1.02
C GLU A 9 7.29 -13.57 0.77
N ILE A 10 8.13 -12.73 0.16
CA ILE A 10 7.78 -11.34 -0.25
C ILE A 10 6.54 -11.33 -1.17
N ARG A 11 6.23 -12.43 -1.86
CA ARG A 11 5.00 -12.60 -2.67
C ARG A 11 3.71 -12.62 -1.85
N LYS A 12 3.76 -12.78 -0.53
CA LYS A 12 2.59 -12.77 0.35
C LYS A 12 2.12 -11.37 0.74
N LEU A 13 2.95 -10.32 0.59
CA LEU A 13 2.51 -8.95 0.88
C LEU A 13 1.40 -8.43 -0.06
N VAL A 14 1.22 -9.11 -1.21
CA VAL A 14 0.13 -8.83 -2.16
C VAL A 14 -1.16 -9.62 -1.82
N GLY A 15 -1.14 -10.54 -0.85
CA GLY A 15 -2.26 -11.45 -0.57
C GLY A 15 -2.56 -11.80 0.89
N THR A 16 -1.75 -11.43 1.88
CA THR A 16 -1.99 -11.86 3.28
C THR A 16 -2.65 -10.80 4.13
N SER A 17 -3.95 -10.63 3.94
CA SER A 17 -4.89 -10.42 5.05
C SER A 17 -5.76 -11.67 5.08
N LEU A 18 -5.90 -12.29 6.26
CA LEU A 18 -6.63 -13.54 6.56
C LEU A 18 -5.69 -14.74 6.70
N LEU A 19 -5.34 -15.08 7.94
CA LEU A 19 -5.39 -16.44 8.47
C LEU A 19 -5.19 -16.37 10.00
N SER A 20 -6.29 -16.34 10.75
CA SER A 20 -6.38 -17.13 11.97
C SER A 20 -7.84 -17.54 12.19
N HIS A 21 -8.04 -18.86 12.23
CA HIS A 21 -9.01 -19.66 12.99
C HIS A 21 -9.58 -20.81 12.15
N SER A 22 -9.25 -22.03 12.62
CA SER A 22 -9.88 -23.33 12.35
C SER A 22 -9.97 -23.85 10.91
N GLY A 23 -9.08 -24.79 10.58
CA GLY A 23 -9.49 -26.18 10.27
C GLY A 23 -10.25 -26.50 8.98
N GLN A 24 -10.49 -25.56 8.07
CA GLN A 24 -10.95 -25.85 6.72
C GLN A 24 -10.17 -25.00 5.73
N ALA A 25 -9.65 -25.63 4.67
CA ALA A 25 -9.02 -24.92 3.56
C ALA A 25 -10.06 -23.96 2.98
N PRO A 26 -9.89 -22.64 3.13
CA PRO A 26 -10.82 -21.69 2.55
C PRO A 26 -10.58 -21.71 1.04
N GLN A 27 -11.62 -22.04 0.27
CA GLN A 27 -11.64 -21.78 -1.17
C GLN A 27 -11.60 -20.26 -1.38
N PHE A 28 -10.41 -19.67 -1.38
CA PHE A 28 -10.17 -18.27 -1.72
C PHE A 28 -9.97 -18.09 -3.22
N ASP A 29 -10.77 -18.76 -4.04
CA ASP A 29 -10.68 -18.69 -5.51
C ASP A 29 -11.71 -17.70 -6.09
N SER A 30 -11.82 -16.53 -5.47
CA SER A 30 -12.65 -15.45 -6.00
C SER A 30 -12.17 -14.09 -5.53
N LEU A 31 -11.66 -13.30 -6.48
CA LEU A 31 -11.44 -11.86 -6.39
C LEU A 31 -12.64 -11.14 -5.75
N THR A 32 -13.85 -11.67 -5.96
CA THR A 32 -15.12 -11.20 -5.42
C THR A 32 -15.20 -11.15 -3.89
N ASN A 33 -14.48 -12.01 -3.14
CA ASN A 33 -14.52 -12.00 -1.67
C ASN A 33 -13.50 -11.04 -1.03
N ILE A 34 -12.51 -10.59 -1.81
CA ILE A 34 -11.47 -9.65 -1.33
C ILE A 34 -11.95 -8.21 -1.53
N GLU A 35 -12.72 -7.96 -2.59
CA GLU A 35 -13.20 -6.63 -3.01
C GLU A 35 -14.68 -6.40 -2.69
N ASP A 36 -15.29 -7.17 -1.78
CA ASP A 36 -16.66 -6.97 -1.32
C ASP A 36 -16.67 -6.42 0.12
N PRO A 37 -17.07 -5.15 0.33
CA PRO A 37 -17.55 -4.19 -0.67
C PRO A 37 -16.40 -3.57 -1.51
N PRO A 38 -16.72 -3.03 -2.70
CA PRO A 38 -15.72 -2.44 -3.60
C PRO A 38 -14.89 -1.36 -2.91
N PHE A 39 -13.58 -1.36 -3.16
CA PHE A 39 -12.67 -0.41 -2.52
C PHE A 39 -12.93 1.02 -2.99
N HIS A 40 -13.07 1.94 -2.04
CA HIS A 40 -13.09 3.37 -2.34
C HIS A 40 -11.67 3.87 -2.64
N SER A 41 -11.20 3.63 -3.87
CA SER A 41 -9.80 3.87 -4.25
C SER A 41 -9.43 5.36 -4.26
N LEU A 42 -10.35 6.23 -4.72
CA LEU A 42 -10.16 7.68 -4.81
C LEU A 42 -11.43 8.44 -4.43
N LYS A 43 -11.25 9.48 -3.62
CA LYS A 43 -12.31 10.44 -3.27
C LYS A 43 -12.12 11.73 -4.08
N TYR A 44 -13.11 12.08 -4.89
CA TYR A 44 -13.12 13.35 -5.61
C TYR A 44 -14.03 14.37 -4.91
N PRO A 45 -13.64 15.66 -4.89
CA PRO A 45 -12.36 16.21 -5.35
C PRO A 45 -11.19 15.89 -4.39
N LEU A 46 -9.97 15.77 -4.95
CA LEU A 46 -8.73 15.53 -4.18
C LEU A 46 -8.21 16.83 -3.55
N ASN A 47 -8.97 17.39 -2.60
CA ASN A 47 -8.57 18.58 -1.86
C ASN A 47 -7.58 18.22 -0.75
N ALA A 48 -6.59 19.08 -0.52
CA ALA A 48 -5.64 18.93 0.59
C ALA A 48 -6.38 18.76 1.93
N GLY A 49 -5.91 17.81 2.75
CA GLY A 49 -6.52 17.44 4.02
C GLY A 49 -7.68 16.43 3.91
N SER A 50 -8.14 16.10 2.69
CA SER A 50 -9.21 15.11 2.53
C SER A 50 -8.71 13.71 2.85
N GLU A 51 -9.35 13.05 3.80
CA GLU A 51 -9.08 11.66 4.16
C GLU A 51 -10.30 10.78 3.87
N TRP A 52 -10.06 9.52 3.51
CA TRP A 52 -11.11 8.53 3.31
C TRP A 52 -10.62 7.10 3.58
N PRO A 53 -11.51 6.23 4.09
CA PRO A 53 -11.19 4.83 4.25
C PRO A 53 -11.21 4.10 2.90
N VAL A 54 -10.18 3.31 2.66
CA VAL A 54 -10.10 2.37 1.54
C VAL A 54 -10.59 0.99 1.97
N ARG A 55 -10.23 0.57 3.20
CA ARG A 55 -10.66 -0.67 3.84
C ARG A 55 -11.17 -0.38 5.24
N ILE A 56 -12.37 -0.86 5.55
CA ILE A 56 -13.03 -0.64 6.83
C ILE A 56 -13.07 -1.99 7.59
N PRO A 57 -12.70 -2.02 8.89
CA PRO A 57 -12.86 -3.19 9.78
C PRO A 57 -14.31 -3.73 9.79
N PRO A 58 -14.57 -4.98 10.22
CA PRO A 58 -13.79 -5.75 11.20
C PRO A 58 -12.88 -6.86 10.64
N LYS A 59 -12.92 -7.17 9.33
CA LYS A 59 -12.23 -8.35 8.77
C LYS A 59 -10.88 -8.05 8.10
N LEU A 60 -10.54 -6.78 7.91
CA LEU A 60 -9.39 -6.35 7.14
C LEU A 60 -8.55 -5.36 7.95
N VAL A 61 -7.25 -5.35 7.68
CA VAL A 61 -6.33 -4.30 8.12
C VAL A 61 -6.92 -2.94 7.69
N PRO A 62 -7.09 -1.97 8.61
CA PRO A 62 -7.56 -0.64 8.25
C PRO A 62 -6.55 0.03 7.33
N ILE A 63 -7.06 0.60 6.24
CA ILE A 63 -6.27 1.38 5.30
C ILE A 63 -7.04 2.65 4.98
N ASN A 64 -6.41 3.80 5.26
CA ASN A 64 -6.90 5.10 4.82
C ASN A 64 -6.00 5.68 3.73
N LYS A 65 -6.56 6.64 3.01
CA LYS A 65 -5.80 7.54 2.14
C LYS A 65 -6.05 8.97 2.53
N LYS A 66 -5.02 9.80 2.42
CA LYS A 66 -5.08 11.23 2.72
C LYS A 66 -4.45 12.05 1.60
N ALA A 67 -5.21 12.96 1.01
CA ALA A 67 -4.67 13.95 0.10
C ALA A 67 -3.89 15.00 0.90
N ILE A 68 -2.60 15.15 0.59
CA ILE A 68 -1.69 16.03 1.31
C ILE A 68 -1.70 17.42 0.69
N ASP A 69 -1.27 17.51 -0.57
CA ASP A 69 -1.07 18.75 -1.30
C ASP A 69 -1.03 18.51 -2.82
N ARG A 70 -0.73 19.56 -3.58
CA ARG A 70 -0.42 19.49 -5.01
C ARG A 70 1.06 19.81 -5.21
N VAL A 71 1.74 18.96 -5.98
CA VAL A 71 3.19 19.06 -6.24
C VAL A 71 3.50 18.83 -7.71
N GLN A 72 4.56 19.45 -8.22
CA GLN A 72 5.12 19.09 -9.51
C GLN A 72 6.00 17.85 -9.36
N VAL A 73 5.75 16.84 -10.19
CA VAL A 73 6.48 15.58 -10.20
C VAL A 73 7.15 15.42 -11.55
N GLN A 74 8.47 15.31 -11.55
CA GLN A 74 9.26 14.91 -12.71
C GLN A 74 9.34 13.38 -12.76
N VAL A 75 8.99 12.82 -13.91
CA VAL A 75 9.16 11.40 -14.28
C VAL A 75 9.73 11.32 -15.70
N PRO A 76 10.12 10.15 -16.22
CA PRO A 76 10.64 10.05 -17.58
C PRO A 76 9.63 10.52 -18.66
N ALA A 77 8.32 10.39 -18.40
CA ALA A 77 7.28 10.91 -19.30
C ALA A 77 7.10 12.44 -19.29
N GLY A 78 7.78 13.18 -18.40
CA GLY A 78 7.68 14.64 -18.29
C GLY A 78 7.38 15.15 -16.88
N VAL A 79 6.92 16.40 -16.79
CA VAL A 79 6.54 17.06 -15.54
C VAL A 79 5.02 17.14 -15.43
N PHE A 80 4.48 16.69 -14.30
CA PHE A 80 3.04 16.71 -14.05
C PHE A 80 2.71 17.41 -12.74
N THR A 81 1.64 18.21 -12.72
CA THR A 81 1.05 18.69 -11.48
C THR A 81 0.15 17.60 -10.91
N CYS A 82 0.56 17.02 -9.78
CA CYS A 82 -0.11 15.88 -9.15
C CYS A 82 -0.69 16.27 -7.79
N ALA A 83 -1.83 15.68 -7.44
CA ALA A 83 -2.22 15.53 -6.05
C ALA A 83 -1.36 14.42 -5.42
N ARG A 84 -0.68 14.73 -4.31
CA ARG A 84 0.07 13.74 -3.52
C ARG A 84 -0.87 13.14 -2.47
N ILE A 85 -1.01 11.83 -2.50
CA ILE A 85 -1.90 11.08 -1.63
C ILE A 85 -1.06 10.12 -0.79
N GLN A 86 -1.14 10.23 0.52
CA GLN A 86 -0.51 9.31 1.46
C GLN A 86 -1.43 8.11 1.71
N TRP A 87 -0.86 6.91 1.75
CA TRP A 87 -1.50 5.71 2.28
C TRP A 87 -1.19 5.58 3.76
N LEU A 88 -2.20 5.27 4.55
CA LEU A 88 -2.11 5.10 6.00
C LEU A 88 -2.49 3.65 6.32
N TYR A 89 -1.53 2.89 6.81
CA TYR A 89 -1.70 1.47 7.17
C TYR A 89 -1.80 1.35 8.70
N GLY A 90 -2.67 0.46 9.18
CA GLY A 90 -2.73 0.11 10.61
C GLY A 90 -2.57 -1.40 10.80
N LEU A 91 -1.36 -1.90 10.62
CA LEU A 91 -1.02 -3.33 10.58
C LEU A 91 -0.88 -3.97 11.96
N ASP A 92 -0.50 -3.20 12.97
CA ASP A 92 -0.23 -3.71 14.33
C ASP A 92 -1.43 -3.58 15.29
N SER A 93 -2.54 -2.99 14.82
CA SER A 93 -3.80 -2.80 15.57
C SER A 93 -3.66 -1.95 16.84
N ASP A 94 -2.66 -1.07 16.92
CA ASP A 94 -2.42 -0.20 18.08
C ASP A 94 -3.27 1.09 18.08
N SER A 95 -4.20 1.22 17.13
CA SER A 95 -5.04 2.39 16.85
C SER A 95 -4.30 3.63 16.33
N ASN A 96 -3.01 3.50 16.00
CA ASN A 96 -2.22 4.48 15.27
C ASN A 96 -1.95 4.00 13.83
N TRP A 97 -1.46 4.91 13.00
CA TRP A 97 -0.97 4.56 11.66
C TRP A 97 0.50 4.17 11.74
N ASP A 98 0.88 3.13 11.02
CA ASP A 98 2.25 2.63 10.92
C ASP A 98 3.17 3.74 10.39
N SER A 99 4.07 4.22 11.25
CA SER A 99 5.01 5.30 10.91
C SER A 99 6.26 4.83 10.18
N ASP A 100 6.49 3.52 10.17
CA ASP A 100 7.58 2.84 9.46
C ASP A 100 7.19 2.44 8.02
N ILE A 101 6.03 2.89 7.54
CA ILE A 101 5.58 2.73 6.15
C ILE A 101 5.27 4.09 5.54
N GLU A 102 6.10 4.51 4.59
CA GLU A 102 5.89 5.70 3.79
C GLU A 102 5.40 5.32 2.39
N ALA A 103 4.12 5.50 2.13
CA ALA A 103 3.52 5.15 0.84
C ALA A 103 2.75 6.31 0.24
N TYR A 104 3.10 6.69 -1.00
CA TYR A 104 2.51 7.83 -1.70
C TYR A 104 2.09 7.49 -3.13
N ASP A 105 0.91 7.95 -3.51
CA ASP A 105 0.45 8.03 -4.90
C ASP A 105 0.49 9.49 -5.37
N TYR A 106 0.97 9.71 -6.59
CA TYR A 106 0.99 11.01 -7.25
C TYR A 106 0.05 10.95 -8.45
N ILE A 107 -1.11 11.59 -8.32
CA ILE A 107 -2.21 11.49 -9.31
C ILE A 107 -2.42 12.82 -10.00
N SER A 108 -2.34 12.82 -11.33
CA SER A 108 -2.67 13.98 -12.17
C SER A 108 -3.96 13.74 -12.97
N GLN A 109 -4.28 14.65 -13.89
CA GLN A 109 -5.44 14.50 -14.79
C GLN A 109 -5.31 13.27 -15.71
N ILE A 110 -4.10 12.80 -15.99
CA ILE A 110 -3.87 11.60 -16.81
C ILE A 110 -3.85 10.31 -15.97
N GLY A 111 -4.12 10.39 -14.67
CA GLY A 111 -4.11 9.25 -13.75
C GLY A 111 -2.84 9.19 -12.87
N LEU A 112 -2.44 7.97 -12.50
CA LEU A 112 -1.29 7.73 -11.64
C LEU A 112 0.01 8.03 -12.39
N VAL A 113 0.76 9.03 -11.94
CA VAL A 113 2.04 9.46 -12.53
C VAL A 113 3.22 8.79 -11.84
N LYS A 114 3.15 8.66 -10.52
CA LYS A 114 4.20 8.04 -9.70
C LYS A 114 3.58 7.35 -8.49
N ARG A 115 4.21 6.27 -8.02
CA ARG A 115 3.96 5.65 -6.73
C ARG A 115 5.29 5.38 -6.04
N THR A 116 5.35 5.64 -4.75
CA THR A 116 6.50 5.29 -3.91
C THR A 116 6.02 4.53 -2.69
N ARG A 117 6.78 3.51 -2.29
CA ARG A 117 6.62 2.82 -1.01
C ARG A 117 7.99 2.65 -0.39
N LEU A 118 8.11 2.97 0.88
CA LEU A 118 9.31 2.76 1.68
C LEU A 118 8.88 2.10 2.97
N TYR A 119 9.46 0.96 3.24
CA TYR A 119 9.25 0.16 4.45
C TYR A 119 10.54 0.20 5.24
N HIS A 120 10.47 0.73 6.45
CA HIS A 120 11.62 0.85 7.34
C HIS A 120 11.76 -0.40 8.20
N ASN A 121 12.99 -0.75 8.54
CA ASN A 121 13.30 -1.82 9.50
C ASN A 121 12.65 -3.18 9.19
N VAL A 122 12.59 -3.56 7.92
CA VAL A 122 12.07 -4.85 7.49
C VAL A 122 13.05 -5.96 7.88
N THR A 123 12.57 -6.94 8.66
CA THR A 123 13.32 -8.16 8.96
C THR A 123 13.38 -9.04 7.72
N VAL A 124 14.59 -9.33 7.24
CA VAL A 124 14.81 -10.28 6.16
C VAL A 124 14.89 -11.68 6.75
N THR A 125 14.00 -12.58 6.33
CA THR A 125 14.01 -13.99 6.73
C THR A 125 14.24 -14.90 5.52
N THR A 126 14.70 -16.11 5.79
CA THR A 126 14.72 -17.21 4.81
C THR A 126 14.17 -18.46 5.48
N HIS A 127 13.84 -19.49 4.70
CA HIS A 127 13.43 -20.78 5.24
C HIS A 127 14.45 -21.37 6.24
N GLU A 128 15.75 -21.14 6.02
CA GLU A 128 16.82 -21.60 6.91
C GLU A 128 16.96 -20.72 8.16
N TYR A 129 16.59 -19.44 8.06
CA TYR A 129 16.72 -18.45 9.12
C TYR A 129 15.38 -17.73 9.37
N PRO A 130 14.39 -18.42 9.96
CA PRO A 130 13.03 -17.88 10.14
C PRO A 130 12.98 -16.74 11.17
N LEU A 131 13.98 -16.64 12.04
CA LEU A 131 14.10 -15.55 13.01
C LEU A 131 14.76 -14.29 12.45
N GLY A 132 15.25 -14.35 11.21
CA GLY A 132 15.87 -13.24 10.51
C GLY A 132 17.38 -13.38 10.35
N ILE A 133 17.87 -12.91 9.20
CA ILE A 133 19.30 -12.79 8.89
C ILE A 133 19.80 -11.34 9.04
N GLY A 134 18.88 -10.38 9.12
CA GLY A 134 19.20 -8.96 9.24
C GLY A 134 17.98 -8.08 9.07
N ILE A 135 18.22 -6.77 9.09
CA ILE A 135 17.22 -5.72 8.94
C ILE A 135 17.64 -4.84 7.78
N CYS A 136 16.69 -4.45 6.93
CA CYS A 136 16.92 -3.48 5.87
C CYS A 136 15.71 -2.56 5.68
N ASP A 137 15.94 -1.45 4.99
CA ASP A 137 14.84 -0.67 4.42
C ASP A 137 14.56 -1.17 3.00
N TRP A 138 13.28 -1.29 2.65
CA TRP A 138 12.83 -1.73 1.34
C TRP A 138 12.06 -0.62 0.63
N ALA A 139 12.47 -0.29 -0.59
CA ALA A 139 11.86 0.77 -1.37
C ALA A 139 11.34 0.27 -2.72
N GLU A 140 10.15 0.71 -3.10
CA GLU A 140 9.53 0.46 -4.39
C GLU A 140 9.12 1.79 -5.02
N VAL A 141 9.51 2.00 -6.28
CA VAL A 141 9.21 3.22 -7.04
C VAL A 141 8.67 2.82 -8.40
N TRP A 142 7.50 3.34 -8.74
CA TRP A 142 6.90 3.23 -10.07
C TRP A 142 6.72 4.62 -10.65
N GLU A 143 7.14 4.80 -11.88
CA GLU A 143 7.07 6.09 -12.58
C GLU A 143 6.50 5.89 -13.98
N LEU A 144 5.68 6.85 -14.41
CA LEU A 144 5.20 6.90 -15.77
C LEU A 144 6.37 7.17 -16.73
N THR A 145 6.61 6.25 -17.65
CA THR A 145 7.74 6.32 -18.58
C THR A 145 7.38 6.98 -19.90
N GLN A 146 6.15 6.81 -20.39
CA GLN A 146 5.66 7.38 -21.63
C GLN A 146 4.15 7.63 -21.56
N THR A 147 3.67 8.66 -22.23
CA THR A 147 2.24 8.86 -22.54
C THR A 147 1.97 8.38 -23.95
N GLN A 148 0.90 7.61 -24.18
CA GLN A 148 0.48 7.34 -25.56
C GLN A 148 0.03 8.67 -26.18
N GLY A 149 0.76 9.14 -27.19
CA GLY A 149 0.42 10.37 -27.90
C GLY A 149 -0.94 10.22 -28.56
N GLY A 150 -1.85 11.18 -28.32
CA GLY A 150 -3.06 11.32 -29.12
C GLY A 150 -2.66 11.61 -30.56
N GLN A 151 -3.12 10.76 -31.47
CA GLN A 151 -3.27 11.13 -32.88
C GLN A 151 -4.37 12.18 -33.00
#